data_AF-A0AAN9F0P4-F1
#
_entry.id   AF-A0AAN9F0P4-F1
#
_cell.length_a   1.000
_cell.length_b   1.000
_cell.length_c   1.000
_cell.angle_alpha   90.00
_cell.angle_beta   90.00
_cell.angle_gamma   90.00
#
_symmetry.space_group_name_H-M   'P 1'
#
loop_
_entity.id
_entity.type
_entity.pdbx_description
1 polymer ?
#
loop_
_entity_poly.entity_id
_entity_poly.type
_entity_poly.pdbx_seq_one_letter_code
_entity_poly.pdbx_strand_id
1 'polypeptide(L)'
;MTSNVGSQYILNTDDDTVPKELAYETIKHRVMDAARSIFRPNFMNRVDDYILFQPLDHDQISSIVRLQFQPNGILAITYLVSKLLGKKPLNFMKSSGKQDL
;
A
#
# COMPACT_ATOMS: atom_id res chain seq x y z
N MET A 1 2.80 9.89 1.55
CA MET A 1 2.59 9.44 2.95
C MET A 1 1.64 8.25 2.95
N THR A 2 1.41 7.59 4.08
CA THR A 2 0.42 6.49 4.19
C THR A 2 -0.55 6.79 5.33
N SER A 3 -1.83 6.46 5.14
CA SER A 3 -2.90 6.70 6.10
C SER A 3 -3.94 5.58 5.99
N ASN A 4 -4.56 5.22 7.12
CA ASN A 4 -5.66 4.25 7.20
C ASN A 4 -7.05 4.92 7.14
N VAL A 5 -7.12 6.23 6.94
CA VAL A 5 -8.37 6.98 6.81
C VAL A 5 -9.21 6.44 5.65
N GLY A 6 -10.48 6.16 5.91
CA GLY A 6 -11.41 5.66 4.90
C GLY A 6 -11.25 4.17 4.58
N SER A 7 -10.38 3.43 5.29
CA SER A 7 -10.18 1.98 5.09
C SER A 7 -11.48 1.17 5.19
N GLN A 8 -12.45 1.62 5.99
CA GLN A 8 -13.76 1.01 6.08
C GLN A 8 -14.55 1.00 4.76
N TYR A 9 -14.26 1.92 3.83
CA TYR A 9 -14.92 1.94 2.52
C TYR A 9 -14.29 0.98 1.52
N ILE A 10 -13.03 0.60 1.74
CA ILE A 10 -12.26 -0.30 0.87
C ILE A 10 -12.70 -1.75 1.09
N LEU A 11 -13.03 -2.12 2.32
CA LEU A 11 -13.38 -3.49 2.72
C LEU A 11 -14.80 -3.94 2.33
N ASN A 12 -15.68 -3.01 1.94
CA ASN A 12 -17.11 -3.29 1.68
C ASN A 12 -17.43 -3.45 0.19
N THR A 13 -16.48 -3.93 -0.62
CA THR A 13 -16.55 -3.89 -2.10
C THR A 13 -16.96 -5.21 -2.75
N ASP A 14 -17.44 -6.18 -1.98
CA ASP A 14 -17.74 -7.54 -2.47
C ASP A 14 -19.07 -7.64 -3.28
N ASP A 15 -19.47 -6.56 -3.95
CA ASP A 15 -20.60 -6.60 -4.87
C ASP A 15 -20.11 -6.82 -6.31
N ASP A 16 -20.00 -8.10 -6.68
CA ASP A 16 -19.61 -8.55 -8.03
C ASP A 16 -20.58 -8.10 -9.13
N THR A 17 -21.73 -7.52 -8.77
CA THR A 17 -22.71 -7.01 -9.75
C THR A 17 -22.31 -5.67 -10.37
N VAL A 18 -21.37 -4.95 -9.74
CA VAL A 18 -20.90 -3.64 -10.21
C VAL A 18 -19.57 -3.80 -10.97
N PRO A 19 -19.39 -3.15 -12.14
CA PRO A 19 -18.09 -3.11 -12.79
C PRO A 19 -17.00 -2.61 -11.84
N LYS A 20 -15.89 -3.35 -11.74
CA LYS A 20 -14.78 -3.06 -10.80
C LYS A 20 -14.26 -1.62 -10.91
N GLU A 21 -14.21 -1.06 -12.11
CA GLU A 21 -13.80 0.33 -12.35
C GLU A 21 -14.74 1.34 -11.67
N LEU A 22 -16.05 1.11 -11.79
CA LEU A 22 -17.07 1.98 -11.20
C LEU A 22 -17.09 1.86 -9.66
N ALA A 23 -16.90 0.64 -9.15
CA ALA A 23 -16.74 0.41 -7.72
C ALA A 23 -15.50 1.15 -7.18
N TYR A 24 -14.36 1.06 -7.90
CA TYR A 24 -13.12 1.73 -7.51
C TYR A 24 -13.26 3.24 -7.41
N GLU A 25 -13.82 3.91 -8.43
CA GLU A 25 -13.99 5.37 -8.39
C GLU A 25 -14.96 5.81 -7.28
N THR A 26 -16.01 5.02 -7.02
CA THR A 26 -16.94 5.27 -5.91
C THR A 26 -16.24 5.21 -4.55
N ILE A 27 -15.41 4.19 -4.33
CA ILE A 27 -14.67 4.02 -3.08
C ILE A 27 -13.64 5.12 -2.92
N LYS A 28 -12.89 5.41 -3.99
CA LYS A 28 -11.91 6.48 -4.02
C LYS A 28 -12.54 7.81 -3.62
N HIS A 29 -13.72 8.15 -4.15
CA HIS A 29 -14.44 9.36 -3.74
C HIS A 29 -14.74 9.37 -2.23
N ARG A 30 -15.28 8.27 -1.68
CA ARG A 30 -15.60 8.17 -0.25
C ARG A 30 -14.35 8.28 0.64
N VAL A 31 -13.26 7.65 0.24
CA VAL A 31 -11.98 7.73 0.96
C VAL A 31 -11.43 9.16 0.92
N MET A 32 -11.53 9.83 -0.22
CA MET A 32 -11.07 11.21 -0.39
C MET A 32 -11.91 12.21 0.43
N ASP A 33 -13.21 12.01 0.54
CA ASP A 33 -14.07 12.83 1.40
C ASP A 33 -13.71 12.66 2.88
N ALA A 34 -13.49 11.42 3.32
CA ALA A 34 -13.01 11.13 4.66
C ALA A 34 -11.61 11.72 4.94
N ALA A 35 -10.72 11.72 3.94
CA ALA A 35 -9.42 12.34 4.06
C ALA A 35 -9.53 13.87 4.21
N ARG A 36 -10.39 14.53 3.42
CA ARG A 36 -10.62 15.98 3.47
C ARG A 36 -11.23 16.45 4.80
N SER A 37 -11.99 15.62 5.50
CA SER A 37 -12.55 15.98 6.81
C SER A 37 -11.53 15.94 7.94
N ILE A 38 -10.46 15.14 7.79
CA ILE A 38 -9.42 14.95 8.81
C ILE A 38 -8.20 15.85 8.53
N PHE A 39 -7.76 15.92 7.28
CA PHE A 39 -6.57 16.67 6.91
C PHE A 39 -6.89 18.13 6.57
N ARG A 40 -5.98 19.04 6.93
CA ARG A 40 -6.12 20.46 6.62
C ARG A 40 -6.06 20.71 5.10
N PRO A 41 -6.78 21.70 4.55
CA PRO A 41 -6.75 21.99 3.12
C PRO A 41 -5.34 22.24 2.56
N ASN A 42 -4.49 22.96 3.31
CA ASN A 42 -3.10 23.23 2.92
C ASN A 42 -2.26 21.95 2.75
N PHE A 43 -2.60 20.89 3.48
CA PHE A 43 -1.95 19.61 3.34
C PHE A 43 -2.44 18.90 2.06
N MET A 44 -3.76 18.83 1.85
CA MET A 44 -4.36 18.19 0.67
C MET A 44 -3.92 18.85 -0.64
N ASN A 45 -3.75 20.18 -0.64
CA ASN A 45 -3.28 20.94 -1.79
C ASN A 45 -1.80 20.69 -2.15
N ARG A 46 -1.04 19.97 -1.30
CA ARG A 46 0.38 19.61 -1.54
C ARG A 46 0.56 18.14 -1.91
N VAL A 47 -0.52 17.38 -2.04
CA VAL A 47 -0.44 15.98 -2.46
C VAL A 47 -0.60 15.94 -3.98
N ASP A 48 0.44 15.49 -4.67
CA ASP A 48 0.46 15.41 -6.13
C ASP A 48 -0.48 14.30 -6.64
N ASP A 49 -0.40 13.11 -6.03
CA ASP A 49 -1.17 11.92 -6.42
C ASP A 49 -1.67 11.13 -5.21
N TYR A 50 -2.80 10.45 -5.40
CA TYR A 50 -3.41 9.56 -4.41
C TYR A 50 -3.32 8.10 -4.88
N ILE A 51 -2.80 7.25 -4.01
CA ILE A 51 -2.75 5.79 -4.21
C ILE A 51 -3.70 5.15 -3.23
N LEU A 52 -4.70 4.44 -3.75
CA LEU A 52 -5.63 3.63 -2.97
C LEU A 52 -5.20 2.16 -3.06
N PHE A 53 -5.05 1.50 -1.91
CA PHE A 53 -4.74 0.07 -1.85
C PHE A 53 -6.02 -0.75 -1.95
N GLN A 54 -6.02 -1.76 -2.80
CA GLN A 54 -7.09 -2.75 -2.88
C GLN A 54 -6.93 -3.81 -1.77
N PRO A 55 -8.03 -4.39 -1.26
CA PRO A 55 -7.96 -5.55 -0.40
C PRO A 55 -7.22 -6.69 -1.10
N LEU A 56 -6.44 -7.45 -0.33
CA LEU A 56 -5.81 -8.66 -0.83
C LEU A 56 -6.79 -9.82 -0.74
N ASP A 57 -6.86 -10.62 -1.79
CA ASP A 57 -7.59 -11.89 -1.74
C ASP A 57 -6.78 -12.96 -0.97
N HIS A 58 -7.44 -14.07 -0.66
CA HIS A 58 -6.84 -15.16 0.11
C HIS A 58 -5.58 -15.75 -0.54
N ASP A 59 -5.56 -15.86 -1.88
CA ASP A 59 -4.44 -16.47 -2.61
C ASP A 59 -3.24 -15.52 -2.66
N GLN A 60 -3.49 -14.22 -2.78
CA GLN A 60 -2.49 -13.16 -2.64
C GLN A 60 -1.89 -13.16 -1.23
N ILE A 61 -2.72 -13.27 -0.18
CA ILE A 61 -2.24 -13.37 1.21
C ILE A 61 -1.38 -14.63 1.38
N SER A 62 -1.83 -15.79 0.92
CA SER A 62 -1.09 -17.05 0.98
C SER A 62 0.29 -16.94 0.29
N SER A 63 0.34 -16.27 -0.86
CA SER A 63 1.57 -16.02 -1.60
C SER A 63 2.52 -15.10 -0.82
N ILE A 64 2.01 -14.03 -0.21
CA ILE A 64 2.81 -13.13 0.62
C ILE A 64 3.37 -13.87 1.84
N VAL A 65 2.56 -14.68 2.51
CA VAL A 65 3.01 -15.49 3.65
C VAL A 65 4.14 -16.43 3.24
N ARG A 66 4.01 -17.12 2.10
CA ARG A 66 5.08 -17.98 1.56
C ARG A 66 6.37 -17.20 1.28
N LEU A 67 6.26 -15.98 0.75
CA LEU A 67 7.42 -15.11 0.53
C LEU A 67 8.10 -14.71 1.84
N GLN A 68 7.35 -14.44 2.91
CA GLN A 68 7.93 -14.06 4.21
C GLN A 68 8.85 -15.13 4.81
N PHE A 69 8.61 -16.42 4.53
CA PHE A 69 9.45 -17.52 5.01
C PHE A 69 10.74 -17.74 4.19
N GLN A 70 10.95 -16.99 3.10
CA GLN A 70 12.20 -17.07 2.34
C GLN A 70 13.34 -16.37 3.10
N PRO A 71 14.62 -16.77 2.91
CA PRO A 71 15.77 -16.22 3.63
C PRO A 71 15.89 -14.68 3.58
N ASN A 72 15.33 -14.04 2.55
CA ASN A 72 15.27 -12.58 2.39
C ASN A 72 13.85 -12.07 2.12
N GLY A 73 12.83 -12.83 2.52
CA GLY A 73 11.43 -12.55 2.20
C GLY A 73 10.97 -11.14 2.56
N ILE A 74 11.23 -10.74 3.81
CA ILE A 74 10.90 -9.39 4.31
C ILE A 74 11.63 -8.31 3.53
N LEU A 75 12.91 -8.51 3.20
CA LEU A 75 13.71 -7.55 2.44
C LEU A 75 13.19 -7.42 0.99
N ALA A 76 12.83 -8.54 0.36
CA ALA A 76 12.26 -8.57 -0.99
C ALA A 76 10.90 -7.86 -1.04
N ILE A 77 10.02 -8.11 -0.08
CA ILE A 77 8.72 -7.42 0.04
C ILE A 77 8.93 -5.91 0.24
N THR A 78 9.80 -5.53 1.17
CA THR A 78 10.12 -4.12 1.45
C THR A 78 10.67 -3.40 0.20
N TYR A 79 11.55 -4.09 -0.54
CA TYR A 79 12.11 -3.56 -1.79
C TYR A 79 11.04 -3.39 -2.87
N LEU A 80 10.17 -4.39 -3.08
CA LEU A 80 9.08 -4.34 -4.05
C LEU A 80 8.11 -3.20 -3.76
N VAL A 81 7.67 -3.05 -2.52
CA VAL A 81 6.79 -1.95 -2.10
C VAL A 81 7.48 -0.60 -2.30
N SER A 82 8.77 -0.48 -1.96
CA SER A 82 9.52 0.77 -2.17
C SER A 82 9.60 1.12 -3.66
N LYS A 83 9.89 0.14 -4.52
CA LYS A 83 9.97 0.30 -5.98
C LYS A 83 8.62 0.70 -6.57
N LEU A 84 7.53 0.06 -6.15
CA LEU A 84 6.17 0.39 -6.57
C LEU A 84 5.80 1.84 -6.23
N LEU A 85 6.22 2.32 -5.05
CA LEU A 85 5.96 3.68 -4.59
C LEU A 85 6.97 4.71 -5.12
N GLY A 86 7.86 4.34 -6.05
CA GLY A 86 8.89 5.23 -6.58
C GLY A 86 9.89 5.71 -5.52
N LYS A 87 9.99 5.02 -4.38
CA LYS A 87 10.87 5.40 -3.27
C LYS A 87 12.21 4.67 -3.35
N LYS A 88 13.30 5.36 -3.00
CA LYS A 88 14.60 4.72 -2.86
C LYS A 88 14.52 3.66 -1.74
N PRO A 89 14.92 2.40 -2.01
CA PRO A 89 14.95 1.37 -0.98
C PRO A 89 16.00 1.74 0.08
N LEU A 90 15.70 1.43 1.35
CA LEU A 90 16.61 1.71 2.45
C LEU A 90 17.85 0.82 2.30
N ASN A 91 19.03 1.43 2.17
CA ASN A 91 20.31 0.73 1.99
C ASN A 91 20.71 -0.05 3.25
N PHE A 92 20.23 -1.30 3.40
CA PHE A 92 20.68 -2.20 4.46
C PHE A 92 21.82 -3.14 4.03
N MET A 93 22.18 -3.20 2.74
CA MET A 93 23.21 -4.10 2.21
C MET A 93 24.67 -3.65 2.45
N LYS A 94 24.96 -2.78 3.43
CA LYS A 94 26.35 -2.33 3.71
C LYS A 94 26.94 -2.79 5.04
N SER A 95 26.22 -3.50 5.92
CA SER A 95 26.75 -3.86 7.25
C SER A 95 27.06 -5.34 7.48
N SER A 96 26.79 -6.25 6.53
CA SER A 96 27.18 -7.66 6.64
C SER A 96 28.50 -8.01 5.93
N GLY A 97 29.26 -6.99 5.52
CA GLY A 97 30.58 -7.13 4.90
C GLY A 97 31.71 -6.58 5.77
N LYS A 98 31.88 -7.10 6.98
CA LYS A 98 33.21 -7.14 7.62
C LYS A 98 33.53 -8.59 7.90
N GLN A 99 34.44 -9.10 7.07
CA GLN A 99 35.31 -10.21 7.41
C GLN A 99 36.11 -9.76 8.63
N ASP A 100 35.87 -10.40 9.77
CA ASP A 100 36.82 -10.44 10.87
C ASP A 100 37.45 -11.84 10.89
N LEU A 101 38.74 -11.82 11.18
CA LEU A 101 39.78 -12.83 11.02
C LEU A 101 39.50 -14.20 11.68
#